data_AF-A0A453LA63-F1
#
_entry.id   AF-A0A453LA63-F1
#
_cell.length_a   1.000
_cell.length_b   1.000
_cell.length_c   1.000
_cell.angle_alpha   90.00
_cell.angle_beta   90.00
_cell.angle_gamma   90.00
#
_symmetry.space_group_name_H-M   'P 1'
#
loop_
_entity.id
_entity.type
_entity.pdbx_description
1 polymer ?
#
loop_
_entity_poly.entity_id
_entity_poly.type
_entity_poly.pdbx_seq_one_letter_code
_entity_poly.pdbx_strand_id
1 'polypeptide(L)'
;DFVGFNHYIAVYVKADLSKLDDELRDYMGDAAVKYDMPFLKKNQLLFGLKSDFMTSTPWALKKMLEHLQLKYKNPIVMIHENGAASIADPSAGNAPDDEFRSQYLQDYIEATLE
;
A
#
# COMPACT_ATOMS: atom_id res chain seq x y z
N ASP A 1 -23.12 11.79 -0.86
CA ASP A 1 -21.72 11.81 -0.38
C ASP A 1 -21.01 10.50 -0.70
N PHE A 2 -19.67 10.51 -0.68
CA PHE A 2 -18.82 9.36 -1.00
C PHE A 2 -17.59 9.31 -0.08
N VAL A 3 -16.87 8.19 -0.06
CA VAL A 3 -15.57 8.05 0.62
C VAL A 3 -14.46 7.94 -0.42
N GLY A 4 -13.46 8.82 -0.31
CA GLY A 4 -12.25 8.78 -1.13
C GLY A 4 -11.19 7.86 -0.54
N PHE A 5 -10.60 6.99 -1.36
CA PHE A 5 -9.49 6.10 -0.94
C PHE A 5 -8.24 6.32 -1.77
N ASN A 6 -7.10 6.38 -1.09
CA ASN A 6 -5.78 6.31 -1.68
C ASN A 6 -5.21 4.94 -1.33
N HIS A 7 -4.98 4.07 -2.33
CA HIS A 7 -4.51 2.70 -2.09
C HIS A 7 -3.32 2.37 -2.97
N TYR A 8 -2.25 1.85 -2.36
CA TYR A 8 -0.97 1.62 -3.02
C TYR A 8 -0.38 0.23 -2.74
N ILE A 9 -0.39 -0.20 -1.48
CA ILE A 9 0.26 -1.44 -1.06
C ILE A 9 -0.51 -2.12 0.07
N ALA A 10 -0.20 -3.39 0.29
CA ALA A 10 -0.56 -4.12 1.49
C ALA A 10 0.67 -4.31 2.39
N VAL A 11 0.46 -4.29 3.71
CA VAL A 11 1.50 -4.55 4.70
C VAL A 11 1.11 -5.75 5.53
N TYR A 12 2.01 -6.72 5.65
CA TYR A 12 1.85 -7.82 6.60
C TYR A 12 2.22 -7.34 8.00
N VAL A 13 1.35 -7.62 8.96
CA VAL A 13 1.55 -7.29 10.36
C VAL A 13 1.46 -8.56 11.22
N LYS A 14 2.19 -8.58 12.31
CA LYS A 14 2.16 -9.65 13.32
C LYS A 14 1.86 -9.02 14.67
N ALA A 15 1.16 -9.73 15.54
CA ALA A 15 0.95 -9.25 16.90
C ALA A 15 2.28 -9.07 17.63
N ASP A 16 2.42 -7.97 18.35
CA ASP A 16 3.56 -7.67 19.22
C ASP A 16 3.04 -7.00 20.50
N LEU A 17 2.51 -7.83 21.40
CA LEU A 17 1.90 -7.38 22.65
C LEU A 17 2.93 -6.79 23.62
N SER A 18 4.23 -7.04 23.41
CA SER A 18 5.29 -6.43 24.23
C SER A 18 5.28 -4.89 24.14
N LYS A 19 4.71 -4.33 23.08
CA LYS A 19 4.48 -2.89 22.93
C LYS A 19 3.54 -2.29 23.97
N LEU A 20 2.70 -3.11 24.58
CA LEU A 20 1.79 -2.66 25.63
C LEU A 20 2.48 -2.52 26.98
N ASP A 21 3.68 -3.09 27.14
CA ASP A 21 4.49 -2.97 28.35
C ASP A 21 5.27 -1.64 28.41
N ASP A 22 5.38 -0.92 27.29
CA ASP A 22 6.01 0.40 27.21
C ASP A 22 5.11 1.46 27.88
N GLU A 23 5.59 2.10 28.96
CA GLU A 23 4.84 3.15 29.68
C GLU A 23 4.54 4.38 28.79
N LEU A 24 5.48 4.71 27.89
CA LEU A 24 5.33 5.77 26.91
C LEU A 24 5.17 5.16 25.51
N ARG A 25 3.98 5.30 24.94
CA ARG A 25 3.66 4.81 23.59
C ARG A 25 2.86 5.83 22.81
N ASP A 26 3.10 5.86 21.50
CA ASP A 26 2.29 6.62 20.55
C ASP A 26 1.15 5.75 19.99
N TYR A 27 0.36 6.33 19.09
CA TYR A 27 -0.76 5.63 18.47
C TYR A 27 -0.33 4.38 17.66
N MET A 28 0.93 4.30 17.21
CA MET A 28 1.47 3.13 16.53
C MET A 28 1.80 2.02 17.54
N GLY A 29 2.32 2.39 18.72
CA GLY A 29 2.53 1.47 19.84
C GLY A 29 1.23 0.88 20.39
N ASP A 30 0.15 1.68 20.45
CA ASP A 30 -1.19 1.23 20.88
C ASP A 30 -1.77 0.13 19.99
N ALA A 31 -1.37 0.07 18.71
CA ALA A 31 -1.84 -0.96 17.79
C ALA A 31 -1.32 -2.37 18.16
N ALA A 32 -0.28 -2.46 19.01
CA ALA A 32 0.32 -3.72 19.47
C ALA A 32 0.68 -4.69 18.32
N VAL A 33 1.18 -4.13 17.21
CA VAL A 33 1.60 -4.88 16.03
C VAL A 33 3.04 -4.55 15.65
N LYS A 34 3.73 -5.57 15.16
CA LYS A 34 4.97 -5.45 14.42
C LYS A 34 4.65 -5.42 12.93
N TYR A 35 5.00 -4.30 12.30
CA TYR A 35 4.95 -4.16 10.86
C TYR A 35 6.13 -4.92 10.24
N ASP A 36 5.84 -5.93 9.41
CA ASP A 36 6.87 -6.65 8.66
C ASP A 36 7.23 -5.81 7.42
N MET A 37 7.94 -4.71 7.68
CA MET A 37 8.36 -3.74 6.67
C MET A 37 9.89 -3.77 6.56
N PRO A 38 10.48 -4.80 5.92
CA PRO A 38 11.93 -4.97 5.85
C PRO A 38 12.67 -3.74 5.27
N PHE A 39 11.98 -2.90 4.51
CA PHE A 39 12.46 -1.69 3.84
C PHE A 39 12.40 -0.39 4.68
N LEU A 40 11.70 -0.38 5.82
CA LEU A 40 11.72 0.77 6.76
C LEU A 40 12.92 0.75 7.71
N LYS A 41 13.80 -0.26 7.61
CA LYS A 41 15.02 -0.34 8.41
C LYS A 41 16.06 0.66 7.89
N LYS A 42 16.09 1.83 8.55
CA LYS A 42 17.08 2.94 8.49
C LYS A 42 17.08 3.77 7.19
N ASN A 43 16.58 5.01 7.30
CA ASN A 43 16.93 6.16 6.46
C ASN A 43 16.71 6.04 4.94
N GLN A 44 15.68 5.33 4.49
CA GLN A 44 15.32 5.26 3.06
C GLN A 44 13.96 5.89 2.71
N LEU A 45 13.46 6.80 3.56
CA LEU A 45 12.20 7.50 3.29
C LEU A 45 12.29 8.48 2.10
N LEU A 46 13.47 8.70 1.48
CA LEU A 46 13.59 9.74 0.45
C LEU A 46 14.21 9.33 -0.90
N PHE A 47 15.16 8.38 -0.99
CA PHE A 47 15.83 8.10 -2.29
C PHE A 47 16.44 6.69 -2.43
N GLY A 48 15.71 5.62 -2.08
CA GLY A 48 16.31 4.27 -2.20
C GLY A 48 15.40 3.08 -2.01
N LEU A 49 14.11 3.18 -2.34
CA LEU A 49 13.17 2.06 -2.25
C LEU A 49 13.50 1.00 -3.32
N LYS A 50 14.30 -0.01 -2.95
CA LYS A 50 14.41 -1.26 -3.69
C LYS A 50 13.70 -2.35 -2.87
N SER A 51 12.70 -2.98 -3.49
CA SER A 51 11.93 -4.16 -3.07
C SER A 51 10.95 -4.00 -1.89
N ASP A 52 9.72 -3.58 -2.21
CA ASP A 52 8.45 -4.35 -2.04
C ASP A 52 7.26 -3.61 -2.71
N PHE A 53 7.44 -2.34 -3.09
CA PHE A 53 6.50 -1.57 -3.93
C PHE A 53 6.48 -2.01 -5.42
N MET A 54 7.35 -2.95 -5.80
CA MET A 54 7.44 -3.48 -7.17
C MET A 54 6.55 -4.71 -7.40
N THR A 55 5.73 -5.09 -6.43
CA THR A 55 4.75 -6.17 -6.57
C THR A 55 3.36 -5.57 -6.46
N SER A 56 2.54 -5.76 -7.50
CA SER A 56 1.13 -5.38 -7.44
C SER A 56 0.42 -6.22 -6.38
N THR A 57 -0.40 -5.56 -5.56
CA THR A 57 -1.21 -6.22 -4.52
C THR A 57 -2.70 -5.89 -4.69
N PRO A 58 -3.25 -6.08 -5.92
CA PRO A 58 -4.63 -5.68 -6.25
C PRO A 58 -5.67 -6.40 -5.38
N TRP A 59 -5.37 -7.62 -4.92
CA TRP A 59 -6.18 -8.38 -3.98
C TRP A 59 -6.46 -7.64 -2.67
N ALA A 60 -5.56 -6.74 -2.24
CA ALA A 60 -5.73 -5.98 -1.01
C ALA A 60 -6.76 -4.85 -1.18
N LEU A 61 -6.81 -4.21 -2.35
CA LEU A 61 -7.86 -3.26 -2.69
C LEU A 61 -9.22 -3.95 -2.67
N LYS A 62 -9.33 -5.14 -3.28
CA LYS A 62 -10.56 -5.93 -3.27
C LYS A 62 -11.04 -6.20 -1.83
N LYS A 63 -10.15 -6.70 -0.96
CA LYS A 63 -10.47 -6.94 0.45
C LYS A 63 -10.89 -5.67 1.20
N MET A 64 -10.28 -4.53 0.88
CA MET A 64 -10.66 -3.23 1.46
C MET A 64 -12.08 -2.85 1.05
N LEU A 65 -12.41 -2.95 -0.24
CA LEU A 65 -13.76 -2.67 -0.76
C LEU A 65 -14.82 -3.61 -0.16
N GLU A 66 -14.52 -4.91 -0.07
CA GLU A 66 -15.37 -5.90 0.61
C GLU A 66 -15.57 -5.53 2.11
N HIS A 67 -14.52 -5.07 2.79
CA HIS A 67 -14.61 -4.65 4.18
C HIS A 67 -15.54 -3.44 4.34
N LEU A 68 -15.49 -2.47 3.43
CA LEU A 68 -16.42 -1.33 3.42
C LEU A 68 -17.85 -1.77 3.20
N GLN A 69 -18.07 -2.69 2.26
CA GLN A 69 -19.37 -3.25 1.99
C GLN A 69 -19.96 -3.92 3.23
N LEU A 70 -19.17 -4.78 3.90
CA LEU A 70 -19.63 -5.59 5.03
C LEU A 70 -19.70 -4.84 6.36
N LYS A 71 -18.83 -3.85 6.60
CA LYS A 71 -18.69 -3.18 7.91
C LYS A 71 -19.19 -1.74 7.92
N TYR A 72 -19.18 -1.06 6.78
CA TYR A 72 -19.42 0.38 6.70
C TYR A 72 -20.66 0.73 5.87
N LYS A 73 -21.63 -0.19 5.77
CA LYS A 73 -22.92 0.01 5.08
C LYS A 73 -22.77 0.30 3.58
N ASN A 74 -21.72 -0.23 2.95
CA ASN A 74 -21.49 -0.14 1.51
C ASN A 74 -21.60 1.30 0.95
N PRO A 75 -20.74 2.22 1.40
CA PRO A 75 -20.77 3.60 0.91
C PRO A 75 -20.38 3.65 -0.56
N ILE A 76 -20.74 4.75 -1.25
CA ILE A 76 -20.16 5.06 -2.57
C ILE A 76 -18.67 5.33 -2.37
N VAL A 77 -17.82 4.63 -3.12
CA VAL A 77 -16.35 4.75 -3.04
C VAL A 77 -15.81 5.37 -4.32
N MET A 78 -14.84 6.28 -4.16
CA MET A 78 -14.01 6.79 -5.25
C MET A 78 -12.55 6.50 -4.93
N ILE A 79 -11.83 5.82 -5.82
CA ILE A 79 -10.39 5.68 -5.71
C ILE A 79 -9.78 7.01 -6.15
N HIS A 80 -9.27 7.78 -5.19
CA HIS A 80 -8.67 9.09 -5.42
C HIS A 80 -7.24 8.95 -5.93
N GLU A 81 -6.50 7.97 -5.40
CA GLU A 81 -5.13 7.71 -5.81
C GLU A 81 -4.83 6.21 -5.86
N ASN A 82 -4.16 5.80 -6.93
CA ASN A 82 -3.52 4.51 -7.11
C ASN A 82 -2.40 4.66 -8.14
N GLY A 83 -1.29 3.94 -7.95
CA GLY A 83 -0.20 3.94 -8.91
C GLY A 83 1.09 3.38 -8.33
N ALA A 84 2.12 3.34 -9.15
CA ALA A 84 3.43 2.88 -8.72
C ALA A 84 4.52 3.82 -9.21
N ALA A 85 5.54 4.05 -8.38
CA ALA A 85 6.72 4.77 -8.82
C ALA A 85 7.51 3.90 -9.81
N SER A 86 8.08 4.51 -10.85
CA SER A 86 9.08 3.88 -11.70
C SER A 86 10.47 4.38 -11.29
N ILE A 87 11.46 3.48 -11.27
CA ILE A 87 12.86 3.89 -11.18
C ILE A 87 13.26 4.34 -12.58
N ALA A 88 13.55 5.63 -12.75
CA ALA A 88 14.10 6.12 -14.01
C ALA A 88 15.39 5.36 -14.32
N ASP A 89 15.40 4.58 -15.41
CA ASP A 89 16.62 3.98 -15.93
C ASP A 89 17.45 5.11 -16.58
N PRO A 90 18.60 5.49 -15.98
CA PRO A 90 19.44 6.55 -16.51
C PRO A 90 20.00 6.24 -17.91
N SER A 91 19.95 4.98 -18.33
CA SER A 91 20.43 4.49 -19.63
C SER A 91 19.35 4.37 -20.71
N ALA A 92 18.06 4.52 -20.36
CA ALA A 92 16.93 4.28 -21.27
C ALA A 92 16.66 5.38 -22.33
N GLY A 93 17.51 6.40 -22.45
CA GLY A 93 17.28 7.49 -23.42
C GLY A 93 15.97 8.25 -23.17
N ASN A 94 15.29 8.70 -24.23
CA ASN A 94 14.11 9.58 -24.14
C ASN A 94 12.77 8.88 -23.84
N ALA A 95 12.75 7.56 -23.65
CA ALA A 95 11.52 6.81 -23.38
C ALA A 95 11.73 5.91 -22.14
N PRO A 96 11.28 6.34 -20.95
CA PRO A 96 11.36 5.51 -19.76
C PRO A 96 10.51 4.24 -19.96
N ASP A 97 11.11 3.08 -19.68
CA ASP A 97 10.38 1.82 -19.59
C ASP A 97 9.37 1.89 -18.42
N ASP A 98 8.10 1.73 -18.75
CA ASP A 98 6.97 1.93 -17.86
C ASP A 98 6.03 0.72 -17.80
N GLU A 99 6.48 -0.42 -18.32
CA GLU A 99 5.70 -1.66 -18.36
C GLU A 99 5.18 -2.04 -16.97
N PHE A 100 6.01 -1.89 -15.94
CA PHE A 100 5.62 -2.18 -14.56
C PHE A 100 4.43 -1.33 -14.08
N ARG A 101 4.47 0.00 -14.28
CA ARG A 101 3.36 0.87 -13.85
C ARG A 101 2.11 0.59 -14.67
N SER A 102 2.25 0.30 -15.97
CA SER A 102 1.12 -0.10 -16.81
C SER A 102 0.45 -1.38 -16.28
N GLN A 103 1.23 -2.42 -16.01
CA GLN A 103 0.71 -3.68 -15.47
C GLN A 103 0.11 -3.48 -14.08
N TYR A 104 0.78 -2.73 -13.20
CA TYR A 104 0.27 -2.39 -11.88
C TYR A 104 -1.11 -1.73 -11.96
N LEU A 105 -1.29 -0.73 -12.83
CA LEU A 105 -2.58 -0.06 -12.98
C LEU A 105 -3.65 -1.00 -13.55
N GLN A 106 -3.28 -1.85 -14.52
CA GLN A 106 -4.19 -2.84 -15.10
C GLN A 106 -4.69 -3.82 -14.03
N ASP A 107 -3.78 -4.37 -13.22
CA ASP A 107 -4.11 -5.30 -12.13
C ASP A 107 -5.11 -4.70 -11.13
N TYR A 108 -4.92 -3.42 -10.78
CA TYR A 108 -5.78 -2.72 -9.85
C TYR A 108 -7.13 -2.35 -10.45
N ILE A 109 -7.19 -1.98 -11.73
CA ILE A 109 -8.46 -1.78 -12.44
C ILE A 109 -9.25 -3.09 -12.48
N GLU A 110 -8.61 -4.20 -12.84
CA GLU A 110 -9.26 -5.51 -12.88
C GLU A 110 -9.84 -5.91 -11.52
N ALA A 111 -9.12 -5.70 -10.42
CA ALA A 111 -9.63 -5.96 -9.08
C ALA A 111 -10.86 -5.11 -8.67
N THR A 112 -11.16 -4.01 -9.37
CA THR A 112 -12.38 -3.21 -9.14
C THR A 112 -13.57 -3.66 -9.98
N LEU A 113 -13.35 -4.53 -10.97
CA LEU A 113 -14.39 -5.04 -11.88
C LEU A 113 -14.98 -6.38 -11.41
N GLU A 114 -14.34 -7.04 -10.44
CA GLU A 114 -14.78 -8.29 -9.81
C GLU A 114 -15.73 -8.07 -8.62
#